data_AF-A0A249T3U6-F1
#
_entry.id   AF-A0A249T3U6-F1
#
_cell.length_a   1.000
_cell.length_b   1.000
_cell.length_c   1.000
_cell.angle_alpha   90.00
_cell.angle_beta   90.00
_cell.angle_gamma   90.00
#
_symmetry.space_group_name_H-M   'P 1'
#
loop_
_entity.id
_entity.type
_entity.pdbx_description
1 polymer ?
#
loop_
_entity_poly.entity_id
_entity_poly.type
_entity_poly.pdbx_seq_one_letter_code
_entity_poly.pdbx_strand_id
1 'polypeptide(L)'
;MRQKLMYISLNMILAACFSPSTKLFEVERRELVNISVPGKDYRVGIYYISGNATTQNCIQVMSFLNGDKKAVLKNYMRYNMLDSYKLINDTSLMLVVRDTISYLGNQPDTFFLSLK
;
A
#
# COMPACT_ATOMS: atom_id res chain seq x y z
N MET A 1 -49.00 -27.80 6.74
CA MET A 1 -48.64 -26.37 6.83
C MET A 1 -47.40 -26.09 7.69
N ARG A 2 -47.18 -26.81 8.80
CA ARG A 2 -46.00 -26.66 9.69
C ARG A 2 -44.63 -26.97 9.08
N GLN A 3 -44.54 -27.98 8.21
CA GLN A 3 -43.26 -28.37 7.59
C GLN A 3 -42.71 -27.32 6.60
N LYS A 4 -43.57 -26.59 5.88
CA LYS A 4 -43.14 -25.50 4.99
C LYS A 4 -42.55 -24.31 5.76
N LEU A 5 -43.11 -23.97 6.93
CA LEU A 5 -42.57 -22.91 7.78
C LEU A 5 -41.16 -23.23 8.30
N MET A 6 -40.92 -24.50 8.69
CA MET A 6 -39.64 -24.93 9.26
C MET A 6 -38.48 -24.85 8.23
N TYR A 7 -38.76 -25.18 6.95
CA TYR A 7 -37.78 -25.04 5.87
C TYR A 7 -37.45 -23.57 5.54
N ILE A 8 -38.45 -22.69 5.59
CA ILE A 8 -38.27 -21.25 5.31
C ILE A 8 -37.42 -20.62 6.41
N SER A 9 -37.66 -20.95 7.68
CA SER A 9 -36.86 -20.45 8.81
C SER A 9 -35.41 -20.96 8.77
N LEU A 10 -35.18 -22.21 8.33
CA LEU A 10 -33.83 -22.78 8.23
C LEU A 10 -33.00 -22.13 7.12
N ASN A 11 -33.61 -21.84 5.96
CA ASN A 11 -32.94 -21.14 4.85
C ASN A 11 -32.63 -19.68 5.20
N MET A 12 -33.48 -19.02 5.98
CA MET A 12 -33.27 -17.62 6.40
C MET A 12 -32.11 -17.49 7.38
N ILE A 13 -31.88 -18.48 8.25
CA ILE A 13 -30.73 -18.55 9.16
C ILE A 13 -29.42 -18.81 8.37
N LEU A 14 -29.47 -19.68 7.35
CA LEU A 14 -28.31 -19.97 6.51
C LEU A 14 -27.85 -18.73 5.70
N ALA A 15 -28.81 -17.93 5.21
CA ALA A 15 -28.52 -16.70 4.48
C ALA A 15 -27.94 -15.58 5.37
N ALA A 16 -28.33 -15.53 6.65
CA ALA A 16 -27.81 -14.54 7.60
C ALA A 16 -26.36 -14.80 8.05
N CYS A 17 -25.92 -16.07 8.03
CA CYS A 17 -24.53 -16.44 8.38
C CYS A 17 -23.53 -16.23 7.23
N PHE A 18 -24.01 -16.04 5.99
CA PHE A 18 -23.16 -15.86 4.83
C PHE A 18 -23.04 -14.37 4.45
N SER A 19 -22.59 -13.55 5.39
CA SER A 19 -21.94 -12.29 5.02
C SER A 19 -20.45 -12.58 4.85
N PRO A 20 -19.92 -12.75 3.62
CA PRO A 20 -18.49 -12.84 3.42
C PRO A 20 -17.89 -11.45 3.67
N SER A 21 -17.59 -11.13 4.93
CA SER A 21 -16.81 -9.95 5.28
C SER A 21 -15.35 -10.23 4.91
N THR A 22 -15.04 -10.13 3.63
CA THR A 22 -13.70 -10.30 3.06
C THR A 22 -12.82 -9.08 3.33
N LYS A 23 -12.56 -8.77 4.61
CA LYS A 23 -11.53 -7.79 4.99
C LYS A 23 -10.21 -8.43 5.36
N LEU A 24 -10.16 -9.77 5.44
CA LEU A 24 -8.99 -10.50 5.93
C LEU A 24 -7.73 -10.40 5.03
N PHE A 25 -7.89 -9.89 3.80
CA PHE A 25 -6.81 -9.81 2.80
C PHE A 25 -6.58 -8.38 2.29
N GLU A 26 -7.18 -7.38 2.93
CA GLU A 26 -6.99 -5.98 2.52
C GLU A 26 -5.59 -5.53 2.94
N VAL A 27 -4.72 -5.32 1.95
CA VAL A 27 -3.37 -4.82 2.18
C VAL A 27 -3.47 -3.37 2.63
N GLU A 28 -3.05 -3.07 3.87
CA GLU A 28 -3.04 -1.70 4.37
C GLU A 28 -2.03 -0.90 3.56
N ARG A 29 -2.51 0.16 2.91
CA ARG A 29 -1.67 1.13 2.22
C ARG A 29 -1.83 2.47 2.91
N ARG A 30 -0.72 3.01 3.39
CA ARG A 30 -0.66 4.33 4.02
C ARG A 30 0.17 5.28 3.18
N GLU A 31 -0.40 6.41 2.80
CA GLU A 31 0.34 7.48 2.15
C GLU A 31 1.29 8.14 3.15
N LEU A 32 2.57 8.25 2.78
CA LEU A 32 3.58 8.95 3.58
C LEU A 32 3.83 10.34 3.01
N VAL A 33 3.91 10.45 1.68
CA VAL A 33 4.26 11.68 0.98
C VAL A 33 3.56 11.71 -0.38
N ASN A 34 3.15 12.91 -0.80
CA ASN A 34 2.66 13.20 -2.14
C ASN A 34 3.48 14.35 -2.73
N ILE A 35 4.10 14.13 -3.88
CA ILE A 35 5.05 15.05 -4.51
C ILE A 35 4.50 15.45 -5.87
N SER A 36 4.31 16.75 -6.09
CA SER A 36 4.10 17.28 -7.44
C SER A 36 5.45 17.46 -8.11
N VAL A 37 5.62 16.87 -9.30
CA VAL A 37 6.87 16.97 -10.07
C VAL A 37 6.77 18.19 -11.00
N PRO A 38 7.63 19.21 -10.86
CA PRO A 38 7.58 20.40 -11.71
C PRO A 38 7.70 20.05 -13.19
N GLY A 39 6.87 20.69 -14.02
CA GLY A 39 6.85 20.45 -15.46
C GLY A 39 6.26 19.11 -15.92
N LYS A 40 5.69 18.31 -15.01
CA LYS A 40 5.00 17.05 -15.32
C LYS A 40 3.54 17.13 -14.89
N ASP A 41 2.68 16.42 -15.62
CA ASP A 41 1.24 16.30 -15.35
C ASP A 41 0.91 15.25 -14.28
N TYR A 42 1.92 14.55 -13.77
CA TYR A 42 1.76 13.50 -12.78
C TYR A 42 2.32 13.89 -11.41
N ARG A 43 1.80 13.23 -10.38
CA ARG A 43 2.32 13.26 -9.01
C ARG A 43 3.00 11.96 -8.66
N VAL A 44 3.93 12.00 -7.72
CA VAL A 44 4.62 10.83 -7.17
C VAL A 44 4.21 10.67 -5.71
N GLY A 45 3.61 9.54 -5.39
CA GLY A 45 3.27 9.20 -4.00
C GLY A 45 4.25 8.16 -3.45
N ILE A 46 4.66 8.34 -2.20
CA ILE A 46 5.43 7.37 -1.43
C ILE A 46 4.48 6.76 -0.38
N TYR A 47 4.38 5.44 -0.38
CA TYR A 47 3.47 4.70 0.48
C TYR A 47 4.21 3.69 1.33
N TYR A 48 3.73 3.49 2.55
CA TYR A 48 3.97 2.27 3.30
C TYR A 48 2.91 1.24 2.93
N ILE A 49 3.35 0.02 2.62
CA ILE A 49 2.49 -1.13 2.35
C ILE A 49 2.73 -2.14 3.46
N SER A 50 1.69 -2.46 4.22
CA SER A 50 1.77 -3.52 5.21
C SER A 50 1.86 -4.88 4.52
N GLY A 51 2.80 -5.69 4.99
CA GLY A 51 2.90 -7.08 4.60
C GLY A 51 1.70 -7.87 5.09
N ASN A 52 1.32 -8.90 4.33
CA ASN A 52 0.35 -9.90 4.76
C ASN A 52 1.04 -11.28 4.82
N ALA A 53 0.26 -12.37 4.84
CA ALA A 53 0.82 -13.73 4.90
C ALA A 53 1.77 -14.08 3.74
N THR A 54 1.69 -13.39 2.60
CA THR A 54 2.48 -13.68 1.39
C THR A 54 3.38 -12.53 0.95
N THR A 55 3.21 -11.32 1.50
CA THR A 55 4.00 -10.14 1.16
C THR A 55 4.73 -9.56 2.36
N GLN A 56 5.96 -9.10 2.14
CA GLN A 56 6.69 -8.35 3.18
C GLN A 56 6.29 -6.88 3.17
N ASN A 57 6.47 -6.22 4.32
CA ASN A 57 6.41 -4.76 4.43
C ASN A 57 7.32 -4.11 3.38
N CYS A 58 6.84 -3.04 2.75
CA CYS A 58 7.68 -2.28 1.84
C CYS A 58 7.31 -0.79 1.80
N ILE A 59 8.31 0.02 1.44
CA ILE A 59 8.10 1.37 0.94
C ILE A 59 7.89 1.28 -0.57
N GLN A 60 6.79 1.82 -1.07
CA GLN A 60 6.39 1.76 -2.47
C GLN A 60 6.26 3.17 -3.04
N VAL A 61 6.89 3.39 -4.19
CA VAL A 61 6.79 4.65 -4.93
C VAL A 61 5.87 4.44 -6.13
N MET A 62 4.86 5.28 -6.27
CA MET A 62 3.86 5.24 -7.33
C MET A 62 3.74 6.58 -8.04
N SER A 63 3.34 6.56 -9.31
CA SER A 63 2.91 7.75 -10.04
C SER A 63 1.39 7.79 -10.20
N PHE A 64 0.84 9.01 -10.18
CA PHE A 64 -0.58 9.30 -10.32
C PHE A 64 -0.79 10.36 -11.39
N LEU A 65 -1.77 10.14 -12.25
CA LEU A 65 -2.22 11.13 -13.24
C LEU A 65 -3.66 11.48 -12.90
N ASN A 66 -3.96 12.77 -12.74
CA ASN A 66 -5.31 13.25 -12.37
C ASN A 66 -5.90 12.61 -11.10
N GLY A 67 -5.06 12.17 -10.17
CA GLY A 67 -5.49 11.49 -8.94
C GLY A 67 -5.61 9.97 -9.06
N ASP A 68 -5.61 9.42 -10.27
CA ASP A 68 -5.66 7.98 -10.52
C ASP A 68 -4.26 7.38 -10.54
N LYS A 69 -4.14 6.19 -9.92
CA LYS A 69 -2.88 5.43 -9.93
C LYS A 69 -2.52 5.07 -11.37
N LYS A 70 -1.39 5.61 -11.85
CA LYS A 70 -0.85 5.31 -13.17
C LYS A 70 0.05 4.08 -13.13
N ALA A 71 1.07 4.08 -12.26
CA ALA A 71 2.04 2.98 -12.21
C ALA A 71 2.74 2.87 -10.85
N VAL A 72 3.23 1.67 -10.54
CA VAL A 72 4.24 1.47 -9.48
C VAL A 72 5.61 1.70 -10.09
N LEU A 73 6.36 2.67 -9.58
CA LEU A 73 7.70 3.00 -10.06
C LEU A 73 8.76 2.10 -9.40
N LYS A 74 8.65 1.88 -8.09
CA LYS A 74 9.60 1.05 -7.34
C LYS A 74 9.00 0.49 -6.05
N ASN A 75 9.43 -0.71 -5.68
CA ASN A 75 9.23 -1.31 -4.38
C ASN A 75 10.56 -1.46 -3.66
N TYR A 76 10.67 -0.93 -2.45
CA TYR A 76 11.80 -1.10 -1.55
C TYR A 76 11.38 -2.11 -0.48
N MET A 77 11.60 -3.39 -0.76
CA MET A 77 11.24 -4.50 0.11
C MET A 77 12.00 -4.42 1.43
N ARG A 78 11.39 -4.88 2.53
CA ARG A 78 11.94 -4.91 3.90
C ARG A 78 12.05 -3.56 4.59
N TYR A 79 11.94 -2.46 3.87
CA TYR A 79 11.85 -1.14 4.49
C TYR A 79 10.42 -0.84 4.89
N ASN A 80 10.25 -0.28 6.09
CA ASN A 80 8.94 0.09 6.64
C ASN A 80 8.89 1.54 7.13
N MET A 81 10.00 2.27 7.07
CA MET A 81 10.09 3.67 7.45
C MET A 81 10.74 4.49 6.35
N LEU A 82 10.18 5.68 6.10
CA LEU A 82 10.79 6.72 5.28
C LEU A 82 11.38 7.77 6.24
N ASP A 83 12.69 7.92 6.25
CA ASP A 83 13.38 8.90 7.10
C ASP A 83 13.36 10.29 6.43
N SER A 84 13.64 10.35 5.13
CA SER A 84 13.60 11.60 4.36
C SER A 84 13.47 11.35 2.86
N TYR A 85 13.11 12.40 2.13
CA TYR A 85 13.09 12.38 0.66
C TYR A 85 13.54 13.73 0.10
N LYS A 86 14.03 13.74 -1.14
CA LYS A 86 14.36 14.96 -1.87
C LYS A 86 14.12 14.77 -3.36
N LEU A 87 13.41 15.72 -3.98
CA LEU A 87 13.36 15.83 -5.44
C LEU A 87 14.61 16.60 -5.90
N ILE A 88 15.36 16.01 -6.82
CA ILE A 88 16.61 16.53 -7.36
C ILE A 88 16.38 16.85 -8.84
N ASN A 89 16.58 18.11 -9.21
CA ASN A 89 16.48 18.63 -10.58
C ASN A 89 15.17 18.20 -11.28
N ASP A 90 14.07 18.08 -10.54
CA ASP A 90 12.74 17.69 -11.02
C ASP A 90 12.65 16.35 -11.79
N THR A 91 13.72 15.55 -11.74
CA THR A 91 13.91 14.37 -12.58
C THR A 91 14.35 13.14 -11.80
N SER A 92 14.77 13.32 -10.54
CA SER A 92 15.22 12.22 -9.69
C SER A 92 14.70 12.38 -8.27
N LEU A 93 14.17 11.30 -7.71
CA LEU A 93 13.75 11.23 -6.32
C LEU A 93 14.83 10.49 -5.51
N MET A 94 15.40 11.17 -4.54
CA MET A 94 16.23 10.55 -3.49
C MET A 94 15.33 10.17 -2.32
N LEU A 95 15.48 8.95 -1.82
CA LEU A 95 14.78 8.44 -0.63
C LEU A 95 15.80 7.91 0.37
N VAL A 96 15.60 8.23 1.64
CA VAL A 96 16.31 7.61 2.75
C VAL A 96 15.29 6.76 3.51
N VAL A 97 15.51 5.45 3.56
CA VAL A 97 14.55 4.48 4.11
C VAL A 97 15.23 3.58 5.12
N ARG A 98 14.45 3.07 6.08
CA ARG A 98 14.94 2.22 7.16
C ARG A 98 14.00 1.06 7.42
N ASP A 99 14.57 -0.07 7.79
CA ASP A 99 13.84 -1.16 8.43
C ASP A 99 13.96 -1.04 9.95
N THR A 100 12.85 -0.79 10.63
CA THR A 100 12.80 -0.64 12.09
C THR A 100 12.44 -1.92 12.84
N ILE A 101 12.14 -3.01 12.13
CA ILE A 101 11.69 -4.28 12.73
C ILE A 101 12.88 -5.18 13.03
N SER A 102 13.94 -5.12 12.23
CA SER A 102 15.15 -5.90 12.45
C SER A 102 15.83 -5.53 13.78
N TYR A 103 16.06 -6.54 14.62
CA TYR A 103 16.68 -6.41 15.95
C TYR A 103 18.14 -5.94 15.94
N LEU A 104 18.81 -6.06 14.79
CA LEU A 104 20.12 -5.48 14.55
C LEU A 104 19.86 -4.07 14.02
N GLY A 105 20.13 -3.03 14.82
CA GLY A 105 19.82 -1.65 14.44
C GLY A 105 20.25 -1.33 13.02
N ASN A 106 19.29 -1.27 12.10
CA ASN A 106 19.58 -1.07 10.68
C ASN A 106 19.85 0.41 10.44
N GLN A 107 21.00 0.69 9.84
CA GLN A 107 21.30 2.02 9.33
C GLN A 107 20.36 2.34 8.16
N PRO A 108 20.01 3.62 7.95
CA PRO A 108 19.20 4.00 6.80
C PRO A 108 19.95 3.75 5.49
N ASP A 109 19.23 3.27 4.49
CA ASP A 109 19.72 3.15 3.13
C ASP A 109 19.21 4.30 2.28
N THR A 110 20.06 4.76 1.35
CA THR A 110 19.72 5.84 0.42
C THR A 110 19.56 5.30 -0.99
N PHE A 111 18.42 5.60 -1.63
CA PHE A 111 18.12 5.20 -2.99
C PHE A 111 17.84 6.40 -3.87
N PHE A 112 18.18 6.28 -5.15
CA PHE A 112 17.87 7.25 -6.19
C PHE A 112 16.96 6.60 -7.24
N LEU A 113 15.85 7.26 -7.55
CA LEU A 113 14.87 6.85 -8.54
C LEU A 113 14.74 7.93 -9.61
N SER A 114 15.06 7.59 -10.86
CA SER A 114 14.80 8.49 -11.99
C SER A 114 13.31 8.54 -12.31
N LEU A 115 12.77 9.75 -12.39
CA LEU A 115 11.40 10.06 -12.76
C LEU A 115 11.39 10.41 -14.25
N LYS A 116 10.86 9.49 -15.08
CA LYS A 116 10.75 9.68 -16.53
C LYS A 116 9.62 10.66 -16.87
#